data_AF-A0A7S1C2W5-F1
#
_entry.id   AF-A0A7S1C2W5-F1
#
_cell.length_a   1.000
_cell.length_b   1.000
_cell.length_c   1.000
_cell.angle_alpha   90.00
_cell.angle_beta   90.00
_cell.angle_gamma   90.00
#
_symmetry.space_group_name_H-M   'P 1'
#
loop_
_entity.id
_entity.type
_entity.pdbx_description
1 polymer ?
#
loop_
_entity_poly.entity_id
_entity_poly.type
_entity_poly.pdbx_seq_one_letter_code
_entity_poly.pdbx_strand_id
1 'polypeptide(L)'
;DVLLLLSNHEVLNGAGLFHYATPGGNDEFEGIVSPVLDEEKGTQRWRIQYGDSVPGRWAACEPGGPLAEPLWSRMRVGVVVGRTAFVHAGMTKKHLDEYGGLGQMNRDARRWFLEAHCASNDAGAFLSIEEVLAAQERRGSVLNASLPPVLKGEASNPSPLWMRDYSLPPDGEPRNPQARTMLRDALDGLGEEVGETVERMAMGHTVQKEINCALGGRAWRL
;
A
#
# COMPACT_ATOMS: atom_id res chain seq x y z
N ASP A 1 -19.39 9.87 5.65
CA ASP A 1 -18.00 9.38 5.87
C ASP A 1 -17.33 9.05 4.56
N VAL A 2 -16.01 9.29 4.47
CA VAL A 2 -15.18 8.94 3.31
C VAL A 2 -14.31 7.74 3.69
N LEU A 3 -14.28 6.72 2.85
CA LEU A 3 -13.43 5.54 3.02
C LEU A 3 -12.26 5.61 2.03
N LEU A 4 -11.04 5.63 2.54
CA LEU A 4 -9.82 5.58 1.76
C LEU A 4 -9.27 4.15 1.76
N LEU A 5 -8.88 3.65 0.58
CA LEU A 5 -8.27 2.33 0.43
C LEU A 5 -6.79 2.48 0.11
N LEU A 6 -5.97 1.63 0.73
CA LEU A 6 -4.55 1.52 0.43
C LEU A 6 -4.35 1.02 -1.00
N SER A 7 -3.46 1.65 -1.74
CA SER A 7 -2.93 1.14 -2.99
C SER A 7 -1.52 0.58 -2.84
N ASN A 8 -1.01 -0.06 -3.89
CA ASN A 8 0.40 -0.41 -3.97
C ASN A 8 1.32 0.83 -3.89
N HIS A 9 0.87 2.01 -4.32
CA HIS A 9 1.69 3.23 -4.28
C HIS A 9 1.84 3.78 -2.87
N GLU A 10 0.85 3.64 -1.98
CA GLU A 10 1.04 4.00 -0.56
C GLU A 10 2.05 3.07 0.12
N VAL A 11 2.02 1.77 -0.21
CA VAL A 11 3.03 0.82 0.27
C VAL A 11 4.42 1.19 -0.23
N LEU A 12 4.56 1.52 -1.51
CA LEU A 12 5.83 1.95 -2.09
C LEU A 12 6.35 3.24 -1.41
N ASN A 13 5.49 4.21 -1.13
CA ASN A 13 5.88 5.41 -0.39
C ASN A 13 6.35 5.07 1.04
N GLY A 14 5.61 4.21 1.75
CA GLY A 14 6.01 3.76 3.09
C GLY A 14 7.32 2.96 3.10
N ALA A 15 7.59 2.21 2.04
CA ALA A 15 8.82 1.43 1.89
C ALA A 15 10.03 2.24 1.36
N GLY A 16 9.88 3.55 1.10
CA GLY A 16 10.96 4.39 0.57
C GLY A 16 11.23 4.23 -0.93
N LEU A 17 10.28 3.66 -1.69
CA LEU A 17 10.42 3.35 -3.11
C LEU A 17 9.69 4.38 -3.98
N PHE A 18 10.39 5.45 -4.39
CA PHE A 18 9.77 6.61 -5.05
C PHE A 18 9.86 6.61 -6.58
N HIS A 19 10.16 5.47 -7.22
CA HIS A 19 10.35 5.39 -8.68
C HIS A 19 9.14 5.84 -9.52
N TYR A 20 7.95 5.92 -8.90
CA TYR A 20 6.70 6.35 -9.55
C TYR A 20 6.22 7.74 -9.08
N ALA A 21 6.96 8.41 -8.20
CA ALA A 21 6.63 9.76 -7.78
C ALA A 21 7.03 10.76 -8.87
N THR A 22 6.16 11.73 -9.14
CA THR A 22 6.48 12.83 -10.06
C THR A 22 7.47 13.80 -9.39
N PRO A 23 8.35 14.46 -10.17
CA PRO A 23 9.25 15.47 -9.61
C PRO A 23 8.53 16.55 -8.80
N GLY A 24 7.44 17.11 -9.34
CA GLY A 24 6.65 18.13 -8.64
C GLY A 24 6.01 17.63 -7.34
N GLY A 25 5.66 16.34 -7.27
CA GLY A 25 5.20 15.75 -6.01
C GLY A 25 6.32 15.63 -4.99
N ASN A 26 7.56 15.39 -5.40
CA ASN A 26 8.71 15.40 -4.48
C ASN A 26 9.00 16.81 -3.98
N ASP A 27 8.95 17.79 -4.88
CA ASP A 27 9.14 19.21 -4.54
C ASP A 27 8.11 19.70 -3.51
N GLU A 28 6.86 19.21 -3.58
CA GLU A 28 5.82 19.54 -2.60
C GLU A 28 6.17 19.03 -1.18
N PHE A 29 6.65 17.79 -1.06
CA PHE A 29 7.12 17.27 0.24
C PHE A 29 8.31 18.07 0.78
N GLU A 30 9.26 18.42 -0.08
CA GLU A 30 10.42 19.21 0.32
C GLU A 30 10.05 20.67 0.67
N GLY A 31 9.06 21.24 -0.01
CA GLY A 31 8.61 22.62 0.23
C GLY A 31 7.67 22.77 1.43
N ILE A 32 6.87 21.75 1.75
CA ILE A 32 5.81 21.83 2.77
C ILE A 32 6.16 21.03 4.03
N VAL A 33 6.61 19.77 3.88
CA VAL A 33 6.81 18.89 5.04
C VAL A 33 8.20 19.08 5.66
N SER A 34 9.21 19.19 4.82
CA SER A 34 10.60 19.38 5.23
C SER A 34 10.81 20.56 6.20
N PRO A 35 10.22 21.75 5.99
CA PRO A 35 10.33 22.86 6.94
C PRO A 35 9.68 22.60 8.30
N VAL A 36 8.56 21.88 8.32
CA VAL A 36 7.88 21.49 9.58
C VAL A 36 8.75 20.52 10.37
N LEU A 37 9.38 19.56 9.69
CA LEU A 37 10.33 18.63 10.31
C LEU A 37 11.61 19.33 10.79
N ASP A 38 12.08 20.36 10.09
CA ASP A 38 13.22 21.18 10.54
C ASP A 38 12.93 21.88 11.86
N GLU A 39 11.74 22.45 11.99
CA GLU A 39 11.29 23.09 13.22
C GLU A 39 11.13 22.06 14.35
N GLU A 40 10.48 20.93 14.08
CA GLU A 40 10.27 19.85 15.06
C GLU A 40 11.59 19.26 15.57
N LYS A 41 12.55 19.02 14.67
CA LYS A 41 13.85 18.42 15.01
C LYS A 41 14.89 19.45 15.46
N GLY A 42 14.63 20.74 15.27
CA GLY A 42 15.58 21.83 15.56
C GLY A 42 16.86 21.79 14.72
N THR A 43 16.87 21.03 13.61
CA THR A 43 18.03 20.84 12.75
C THR A 43 17.61 20.35 11.37
N GLN A 44 18.46 20.57 10.35
CA GLN A 44 18.27 19.98 9.02
C GLN A 44 19.03 18.64 8.85
N ARG A 45 19.84 18.25 9.85
CA ARG A 45 20.71 17.06 9.78
C ARG A 45 19.94 15.74 9.67
N TRP A 46 18.66 15.71 10.06
CA TRP A 46 17.81 14.52 9.91
C TRP A 46 17.74 14.05 8.46
N ARG A 47 17.91 14.93 7.47
CA ARG A 47 17.88 14.56 6.04
C ARG A 47 19.00 13.61 5.64
N ILE A 48 20.15 13.70 6.32
CA ILE A 48 21.35 12.95 5.95
C ILE A 48 21.07 11.44 5.97
N GLN A 49 20.22 10.94 6.87
CA GLN A 49 19.92 9.51 6.97
C GLN A 49 19.14 8.94 5.77
N TYR A 50 18.60 9.82 4.91
CA TYR A 50 17.87 9.46 3.69
C TYR A 50 18.73 9.58 2.42
N GLY A 51 20.00 9.97 2.57
CA GLY A 51 20.99 10.07 1.49
C GLY A 51 20.54 10.92 0.31
N ASP A 52 20.62 10.37 -0.90
CA ASP A 52 20.29 11.04 -2.16
C ASP A 52 18.81 10.90 -2.58
N SER A 53 17.97 10.38 -1.68
CA SER A 53 16.53 10.20 -1.90
C SER A 53 15.76 11.54 -1.79
N VAL A 54 14.47 11.47 -1.45
CA VAL A 54 13.59 12.61 -1.18
C VAL A 54 13.28 12.63 0.33
N PRO A 55 14.15 13.22 1.18
CA PRO A 55 14.09 13.07 2.63
C PRO A 55 12.74 13.44 3.24
N GLY A 56 12.14 14.56 2.82
CA GLY A 56 10.85 15.03 3.31
C GLY A 56 9.73 14.03 3.01
N ARG A 57 9.73 13.45 1.80
CA ARG A 57 8.76 12.41 1.44
C ARG A 57 8.98 11.13 2.23
N TRP A 58 10.22 10.67 2.34
CA TRP A 58 10.51 9.43 3.05
C TRP A 58 10.17 9.55 4.52
N ALA A 59 10.65 10.60 5.20
CA ALA A 59 10.33 10.86 6.59
C ALA A 59 8.82 10.97 6.82
N ALA A 60 8.09 11.66 5.93
CA ALA A 60 6.63 11.79 6.03
C ALA A 60 5.89 10.46 5.91
N CYS A 61 6.27 9.65 4.91
CA CYS A 61 5.50 8.50 4.48
C CYS A 61 5.87 7.20 5.18
N GLU A 62 7.08 7.09 5.72
CA GLU A 62 7.53 5.84 6.33
C GLU A 62 6.68 5.43 7.54
N PRO A 63 6.62 4.14 7.85
CA PRO A 63 6.05 3.65 9.08
C PRO A 63 6.56 4.39 10.33
N GLY A 64 5.64 4.83 11.17
CA GLY A 64 5.92 5.67 12.34
C GLY A 64 6.22 7.13 12.03
N GLY A 65 6.25 7.54 10.75
CA GLY A 65 6.42 8.92 10.32
C GLY A 65 5.16 9.80 10.49
N PRO A 66 5.24 11.11 10.21
CA PRO A 66 4.14 12.06 10.38
C PRO A 66 2.80 11.69 9.74
N LEU A 67 2.79 10.97 8.61
CA LEU A 67 1.55 10.56 7.94
C LEU A 67 0.98 9.23 8.46
N ALA A 68 1.73 8.49 9.28
CA ALA A 68 1.35 7.18 9.79
C ALA A 68 0.00 7.20 10.51
N GLU A 69 -0.14 8.05 11.53
CA GLU A 69 -1.38 8.14 12.31
C GLU A 69 -2.52 8.88 11.60
N PRO A 70 -2.33 10.11 11.08
CA PRO A 70 -3.45 10.90 10.56
C PRO A 70 -3.99 10.41 9.21
N LEU A 71 -3.19 9.70 8.41
CA LEU A 71 -3.56 9.25 7.07
C LEU A 71 -3.48 7.72 6.93
N TRP A 72 -2.29 7.13 7.00
CA TRP A 72 -2.08 5.71 6.64
C TRP A 72 -2.87 4.75 7.52
N SER A 73 -2.92 5.00 8.83
CA SER A 73 -3.64 4.15 9.79
C SER A 73 -5.16 4.13 9.62
N ARG A 74 -5.70 5.07 8.82
CA ARG A 74 -7.13 5.20 8.53
C ARG A 74 -7.53 4.59 7.18
N MET A 75 -6.54 4.31 6.33
CA MET A 75 -6.75 3.62 5.06
C MET A 75 -6.93 2.12 5.29
N ARG A 76 -7.67 1.45 4.41
CA ARG A 76 -7.98 0.02 4.51
C ARG A 76 -7.49 -0.72 3.26
N VAL A 77 -7.04 -1.96 3.43
CA VAL A 77 -6.75 -2.86 2.30
C VAL A 77 -8.03 -3.12 1.50
N GLY A 78 -9.15 -3.32 2.20
CA GLY A 78 -10.47 -3.41 1.58
C GLY A 78 -11.62 -3.27 2.58
N VAL A 79 -12.81 -3.09 2.05
CA VAL A 79 -14.07 -2.97 2.82
C VAL A 79 -15.21 -3.63 2.08
N VAL A 80 -16.24 -4.08 2.80
CA VAL A 80 -17.53 -4.44 2.21
C VAL A 80 -18.54 -3.36 2.59
N VAL A 81 -19.23 -2.81 1.59
CA VAL A 81 -20.33 -1.85 1.77
C VAL A 81 -21.55 -2.37 1.03
N GLY A 82 -22.58 -2.73 1.78
CA GLY A 82 -23.72 -3.49 1.26
C GLY A 82 -23.24 -4.78 0.60
N ARG A 83 -23.62 -4.99 -0.67
CA ARG A 83 -23.31 -6.22 -1.42
C ARG A 83 -22.02 -6.11 -2.26
N THR A 84 -21.19 -5.10 -2.01
CA THR A 84 -19.98 -4.83 -2.81
C THR A 84 -18.73 -4.79 -1.93
N ALA A 85 -17.73 -5.59 -2.29
CA ALA A 85 -16.39 -5.46 -1.76
C ALA A 85 -15.60 -4.41 -2.54
N PHE A 86 -14.82 -3.58 -1.87
CA PHE A 86 -13.93 -2.59 -2.48
C PHE A 86 -12.50 -2.87 -2.06
N VAL A 87 -11.60 -2.97 -3.02
CA VAL A 87 -10.16 -3.26 -2.86
C VAL A 87 -9.39 -2.56 -3.97
N HIS A 88 -8.11 -2.25 -3.76
CA HIS A 88 -7.33 -1.55 -4.79
C HIS A 88 -7.16 -2.37 -6.08
N ALA A 89 -6.78 -3.65 -6.00
CA ALA A 89 -6.47 -4.45 -7.19
C ALA A 89 -7.36 -5.69 -7.35
N GLY A 90 -7.55 -6.47 -6.29
CA GLY A 90 -8.43 -7.65 -6.28
C GLY A 90 -8.25 -8.45 -4.98
N MET A 91 -9.08 -9.46 -4.73
CA MET A 91 -8.89 -10.36 -3.58
C MET A 91 -9.33 -11.78 -3.93
N THR A 92 -8.57 -12.77 -3.47
CA THR A 92 -8.85 -14.20 -3.68
C THR A 92 -9.27 -14.86 -2.37
N LYS A 93 -9.94 -16.02 -2.44
CA LYS A 93 -10.22 -16.84 -1.25
C LYS A 93 -8.94 -17.23 -0.50
N LYS A 94 -7.87 -17.50 -1.24
CA LYS A 94 -6.53 -17.77 -0.67
C LYS A 94 -6.03 -16.60 0.19
N HIS A 95 -6.21 -15.35 -0.23
CA HIS A 95 -5.85 -14.19 0.59
C HIS A 95 -6.64 -14.13 1.90
N LEU A 96 -7.93 -14.45 1.87
CA LEU A 96 -8.74 -14.53 3.09
C LEU A 96 -8.22 -15.63 4.02
N ASP A 97 -7.94 -16.81 3.48
CA ASP A 97 -7.53 -17.97 4.27
C ASP A 97 -6.12 -17.81 4.86
N GLU A 98 -5.16 -17.36 4.05
CA GLU A 98 -3.76 -17.24 4.47
C GLU A 98 -3.49 -15.98 5.31
N TYR A 99 -4.26 -14.90 5.12
CA TYR A 99 -4.05 -13.63 5.83
C TYR A 99 -5.05 -13.39 6.97
N GLY A 100 -5.89 -14.39 7.29
CA GLY A 100 -6.80 -14.35 8.44
C GLY A 100 -8.05 -13.49 8.23
N GLY A 101 -8.48 -13.30 6.99
CA GLY A 101 -9.67 -12.54 6.61
C GLY A 101 -9.42 -11.05 6.37
N LEU A 102 -10.45 -10.36 5.88
CA LEU A 102 -10.40 -8.93 5.55
C LEU A 102 -10.12 -8.06 6.77
N GLY A 103 -10.73 -8.38 7.91
CA GLY A 103 -10.49 -7.68 9.16
C GLY A 103 -9.03 -7.77 9.61
N GLN A 104 -8.40 -8.93 9.47
CA GLN A 104 -7.00 -9.14 9.86
C GLN A 104 -6.03 -8.44 8.90
N MET A 105 -6.27 -8.54 7.59
CA MET A 105 -5.55 -7.79 6.56
C MET A 105 -5.51 -6.28 6.84
N ASN A 106 -6.67 -5.69 7.16
CA ASN A 106 -6.76 -4.28 7.53
C ASN A 106 -5.97 -3.94 8.80
N ARG A 107 -6.01 -4.81 9.82
CA ARG A 107 -5.25 -4.62 11.07
C ARG A 107 -3.74 -4.72 10.87
N ASP A 108 -3.28 -5.68 10.08
CA ASP A 108 -1.85 -5.89 9.85
C ASP A 108 -1.24 -4.77 9.00
N ALA A 109 -1.95 -4.33 7.95
CA ALA A 109 -1.55 -3.14 7.20
C ALA A 109 -1.47 -1.90 8.11
N ARG A 110 -2.51 -1.67 8.92
CA ARG A 110 -2.53 -0.56 9.88
C ARG A 110 -1.39 -0.62 10.89
N ARG A 111 -1.13 -1.81 11.46
CA ARG A 111 -0.05 -2.02 12.44
C ARG A 111 1.29 -1.69 11.79
N TRP A 112 1.53 -2.21 10.58
CA TRP A 112 2.79 -1.98 9.88
C TRP A 112 3.07 -0.49 9.68
N PHE A 113 2.10 0.32 9.27
CA PHE A 113 2.29 1.77 9.11
C PHE A 113 2.48 2.52 10.44
N LEU A 114 1.94 2.03 11.55
CA LEU A 114 2.09 2.69 12.86
C LEU A 114 3.39 2.34 13.58
N GLU A 115 3.97 1.18 13.27
CA GLU A 115 5.19 0.71 13.91
C GLU A 115 6.42 1.30 13.23
N ALA A 116 7.23 2.05 13.97
CA ALA A 116 8.51 2.52 13.48
C ALA A 116 9.47 1.33 13.35
N HIS A 117 9.77 0.89 12.13
CA HIS A 117 10.68 -0.24 11.87
C HIS A 117 12.15 0.15 11.90
N CYS A 118 12.44 1.44 11.70
CA CYS A 118 13.80 1.94 11.61
C CYS A 118 14.09 2.85 12.81
N ALA A 119 15.24 2.63 13.45
CA ALA A 119 15.70 3.51 14.51
C ALA A 119 15.84 4.95 13.97
N SER A 120 15.38 5.91 14.76
CA SER A 120 15.66 7.33 14.53
C SER A 120 17.16 7.57 14.76
N ASN A 121 17.86 8.01 13.71
CA ASN A 121 19.24 8.50 13.79
C ASN A 121 19.24 10.03 13.67
N ASP A 122 18.31 10.68 14.38
CA ASP A 122 17.90 12.10 14.19
C ASP A 122 19.01 13.15 14.33
N ALA A 123 20.25 12.77 14.68
CA ALA A 123 21.36 13.70 14.82
C ALA A 123 22.48 13.57 13.76
N GLY A 124 22.37 12.62 12.82
CA GLY A 124 23.34 12.52 11.72
C GLY A 124 24.79 12.41 12.20
N ALA A 125 25.05 11.56 13.20
CA ALA A 125 26.40 11.20 13.65
C ALA A 125 27.11 10.28 12.64
N PHE A 126 26.87 10.52 11.34
CA PHE A 126 27.59 9.88 10.26
C PHE A 126 28.94 10.60 10.11
N LEU A 127 30.02 9.83 10.14
CA LEU A 127 31.39 10.29 10.00
C LEU A 127 31.87 10.24 8.54
N SER A 128 31.14 9.54 7.66
CA SER A 128 31.47 9.43 6.24
C SER A 128 30.25 9.24 5.35
N ILE A 129 30.43 9.41 4.03
CA ILE A 129 29.39 9.18 3.01
C ILE A 129 29.00 7.69 2.96
N GLU A 130 29.97 6.79 3.14
CA GLU A 130 29.73 5.34 3.15
C GLU A 130 28.77 4.95 4.28
N GLU A 131 28.88 5.57 5.45
CA GLU A 131 27.96 5.31 6.57
C GLU A 131 26.52 5.78 6.26
N VAL A 132 26.39 6.88 5.53
CA VAL A 132 25.10 7.42 5.06
C VAL A 132 24.43 6.44 4.09
N LEU A 133 25.16 6.03 3.04
CA LEU A 133 24.66 5.10 2.04
C LEU A 133 24.27 3.75 2.68
N ALA A 134 25.11 3.24 3.58
CA ALA A 134 24.81 2.00 4.29
C ALA A 134 23.59 2.14 5.22
N ALA A 135 23.34 3.32 5.79
CA ALA A 135 22.14 3.57 6.60
C ALA A 135 20.87 3.63 5.73
N GLN A 136 20.92 4.30 4.60
CA GLN A 136 19.83 4.35 3.62
C GLN A 136 19.48 2.95 3.10
N GLU A 137 20.48 2.15 2.72
CA GLU A 137 20.29 0.77 2.26
C GLU A 137 19.69 -0.11 3.36
N ARG A 138 20.22 -0.04 4.58
CA ARG A 138 19.66 -0.77 5.73
C ARG A 138 18.20 -0.37 5.99
N ARG A 139 17.87 0.91 5.88
CA ARG A 139 16.50 1.42 6.09
C ARG A 139 15.53 0.79 5.08
N GLY A 140 15.87 0.86 3.79
CA GLY A 140 15.07 0.23 2.73
C GLY A 140 14.94 -1.29 2.90
N SER A 141 16.04 -1.96 3.29
CA SER A 141 16.06 -3.41 3.55
C SER A 141 15.16 -3.80 4.72
N VAL A 142 15.23 -3.09 5.84
CA VAL A 142 14.38 -3.32 7.02
C VAL A 142 12.92 -3.09 6.69
N LEU A 143 12.58 -1.98 6.02
CA LEU A 143 11.21 -1.69 5.62
C LEU A 143 10.66 -2.80 4.70
N ASN A 144 11.40 -3.19 3.67
CA ASN A 144 10.98 -4.24 2.75
C ASN A 144 10.84 -5.61 3.44
N ALA A 145 11.77 -5.97 4.34
CA ALA A 145 11.73 -7.22 5.09
C ALA A 145 10.55 -7.28 6.09
N SER A 146 10.16 -6.14 6.65
CA SER A 146 9.07 -6.02 7.63
C SER A 146 7.66 -6.03 7.02
N LEU A 147 7.53 -5.90 5.69
CA LEU A 147 6.22 -5.85 5.04
C LEU A 147 5.40 -7.11 5.35
N PRO A 148 4.17 -6.98 5.87
CA PRO A 148 3.28 -8.12 6.01
C PRO A 148 2.85 -8.63 4.62
N PRO A 149 2.54 -9.93 4.47
CA PRO A 149 2.19 -10.53 3.17
C PRO A 149 1.12 -9.77 2.39
N VAL A 150 0.13 -9.20 3.07
CA VAL A 150 -0.96 -8.40 2.47
C VAL A 150 -0.50 -7.14 1.73
N LEU A 151 0.71 -6.63 2.00
CA LEU A 151 1.27 -5.45 1.33
C LEU A 151 2.28 -5.80 0.22
N LYS A 152 2.73 -7.06 0.13
CA LYS A 152 3.80 -7.47 -0.77
C LYS A 152 3.35 -7.61 -2.22
N GLY A 153 4.22 -7.23 -3.15
CA GLY A 153 4.01 -7.37 -4.60
C GLY A 153 4.73 -8.57 -5.21
N GLU A 154 4.69 -9.73 -4.55
CA GLU A 154 5.40 -10.93 -5.03
C GLU A 154 4.82 -11.44 -6.36
N ALA A 155 5.68 -11.68 -7.36
CA ALA A 155 5.25 -12.03 -8.71
C ALA A 155 4.46 -13.36 -8.80
N SER A 156 4.75 -14.33 -7.92
CA SER A 156 4.11 -15.65 -7.90
C SER A 156 2.80 -15.68 -7.11
N ASN A 157 2.59 -14.73 -6.20
CA ASN A 157 1.41 -14.67 -5.32
C ASN A 157 1.14 -13.21 -4.93
N PRO A 158 0.71 -12.37 -5.90
CA PRO A 158 0.55 -10.95 -5.65
C PRO A 158 -0.60 -10.72 -4.66
N SER A 159 -0.34 -9.89 -3.65
CA SER A 159 -1.32 -9.58 -2.62
C SER A 159 -2.49 -8.75 -3.17
N PRO A 160 -3.54 -8.46 -2.36
CA PRO A 160 -4.72 -7.72 -2.81
C PRO A 160 -4.47 -6.33 -3.42
N LEU A 161 -3.30 -5.76 -3.16
CA LEU A 161 -2.89 -4.46 -3.67
C LEU A 161 -2.17 -4.53 -5.02
N TRP A 162 -1.80 -5.72 -5.50
CA TRP A 162 -0.93 -5.89 -6.67
C TRP A 162 -1.49 -6.84 -7.72
N MET A 163 -2.42 -7.72 -7.36
CA MET A 163 -2.93 -8.72 -8.29
C MET A 163 -3.67 -8.10 -9.49
N ARG A 164 -3.69 -8.81 -10.61
CA ARG A 164 -4.31 -8.31 -11.85
C ARG A 164 -5.21 -9.33 -12.55
N ASP A 165 -5.46 -10.48 -11.93
CA ASP A 165 -6.20 -11.60 -12.50
C ASP A 165 -7.64 -11.27 -12.92
N TYR A 166 -8.24 -10.24 -12.34
CA TYR A 166 -9.62 -9.82 -12.65
C TYR A 166 -9.70 -8.70 -13.68
N SER A 167 -8.56 -8.10 -14.06
CA SER A 167 -8.55 -6.85 -14.81
C SER A 167 -7.59 -6.83 -16.00
N LEU A 168 -6.74 -7.86 -16.18
CA LEU A 168 -5.88 -8.03 -17.36
C LEU A 168 -6.48 -8.99 -18.40
N PRO A 169 -6.57 -8.60 -19.69
CA PRO A 169 -6.09 -7.34 -20.23
C PRO A 169 -7.08 -6.18 -19.93
N PRO A 170 -6.64 -4.91 -20.01
CA PRO A 170 -7.54 -3.78 -19.93
C PRO A 170 -8.67 -3.89 -20.95
N ASP A 171 -9.87 -3.50 -20.54
CA ASP A 171 -11.12 -3.44 -21.32
C ASP A 171 -11.60 -4.79 -21.91
N GLY A 172 -10.83 -5.87 -21.79
CA GLY A 172 -11.16 -7.21 -22.27
C GLY A 172 -11.56 -8.19 -21.18
N GLU A 173 -11.99 -9.41 -21.55
CA GLU A 173 -12.26 -10.48 -20.59
C GLU A 173 -10.94 -10.96 -19.97
N PRO A 174 -10.89 -11.20 -18.64
CA PRO A 174 -9.65 -11.57 -17.97
C PRO A 174 -8.99 -12.83 -18.53
N ARG A 175 -7.66 -12.80 -18.67
CA ARG A 175 -6.89 -13.92 -19.28
C ARG A 175 -6.82 -15.15 -18.41
N ASN A 176 -6.87 -14.98 -17.08
CA ASN A 176 -6.78 -16.11 -16.17
C ASN A 176 -8.08 -16.93 -16.27
N PRO A 177 -8.04 -18.18 -16.77
CA PRO A 177 -9.24 -19.00 -16.94
C PRO A 177 -9.93 -19.34 -15.61
N GLN A 178 -9.22 -19.22 -14.48
CA GLN A 178 -9.74 -19.43 -13.13
C GLN A 178 -10.33 -18.16 -12.52
N ALA A 179 -10.18 -16.99 -13.14
CA ALA A 179 -10.58 -15.69 -12.57
C ALA A 179 -12.04 -15.68 -12.08
N ARG A 180 -12.95 -16.28 -12.86
CA ARG A 180 -14.38 -16.38 -12.51
C ARG A 180 -14.61 -17.18 -11.22
N THR A 181 -13.97 -18.35 -11.11
CA THR A 181 -14.07 -19.21 -9.93
C THR A 181 -13.40 -18.55 -8.73
N MET A 182 -12.19 -18.03 -8.90
CA MET A 182 -11.45 -17.32 -7.86
C MET A 182 -12.24 -16.14 -7.28
N LEU A 183 -12.86 -15.33 -8.14
CA LEU A 183 -13.67 -14.20 -7.70
C LEU A 183 -14.92 -14.66 -6.97
N ARG A 184 -15.63 -15.68 -7.48
CA ARG A 184 -16.80 -16.24 -6.80
C ARG A 184 -16.42 -16.72 -5.39
N ASP A 185 -15.37 -17.52 -5.28
CA ASP A 185 -14.96 -18.10 -4.01
C ASP A 185 -14.49 -17.01 -3.02
N ALA A 186 -13.87 -15.93 -3.53
CA ALA A 186 -13.52 -14.77 -2.71
C ALA A 186 -14.76 -14.01 -2.20
N LEU A 187 -15.77 -13.81 -3.05
CA LEU A 187 -17.02 -13.16 -2.67
C LEU A 187 -17.81 -13.99 -1.65
N ASP A 188 -17.83 -15.32 -1.83
CA ASP A 188 -18.45 -16.24 -0.87
C ASP A 188 -17.74 -16.17 0.49
N GLY A 189 -16.39 -16.22 0.51
CA GLY A 189 -15.62 -16.09 1.74
C GLY A 189 -15.77 -14.72 2.43
N LEU A 190 -15.83 -13.64 1.66
CA LEU A 190 -16.15 -12.31 2.20
C LEU A 190 -17.56 -12.28 2.79
N GLY A 191 -18.52 -12.93 2.14
CA GLY A 191 -19.89 -13.02 2.62
C GLY A 191 -20.03 -13.80 3.91
N GLU A 192 -19.28 -14.91 4.03
CA GLU A 192 -19.15 -15.67 5.27
C GLU A 192 -18.57 -14.81 6.41
N GLU A 193 -17.53 -14.01 6.13
CA GLU A 193 -16.89 -13.14 7.13
C GLU A 193 -17.84 -12.02 7.62
N VAL A 194 -18.59 -11.38 6.71
CA VAL A 194 -19.47 -10.26 7.07
C VAL A 194 -20.89 -10.67 7.44
N GLY A 195 -21.25 -11.95 7.29
CA GLY A 195 -22.59 -12.46 7.59
C GLY A 195 -23.68 -12.02 6.60
N GLU A 196 -23.30 -11.52 5.42
CA GLU A 196 -24.22 -11.05 4.37
C GLU A 196 -23.73 -11.50 2.98
N THR A 197 -24.60 -11.51 1.99
CA THR A 197 -24.17 -11.84 0.62
C THR A 197 -23.38 -10.69 -0.01
N VAL A 198 -22.16 -10.99 -0.47
CA VAL A 198 -21.38 -10.10 -1.32
C VAL A 198 -21.49 -10.57 -2.78
N GLU A 199 -21.94 -9.70 -3.68
CA GLU A 199 -22.24 -10.07 -5.06
C GLU A 199 -21.13 -9.70 -6.04
N ARG A 200 -20.37 -8.65 -5.70
CA ARG A 200 -19.43 -8.03 -6.62
C ARG A 200 -18.25 -7.41 -5.88
N MET A 201 -17.17 -7.25 -6.61
CA MET A 201 -15.96 -6.59 -6.15
C MET A 201 -15.69 -5.41 -7.08
N ALA A 202 -15.42 -4.24 -6.51
CA ALA A 202 -14.96 -3.04 -7.20
C ALA A 202 -13.46 -2.86 -6.96
N MET A 203 -12.72 -2.67 -8.04
CA MET A 203 -11.25 -2.58 -8.01
C MET A 203 -10.69 -1.69 -9.12
N GLY A 204 -9.51 -1.14 -8.89
CA GLY A 204 -8.74 -0.36 -9.85
C GLY A 204 -7.43 -1.09 -10.22
N HIS A 205 -6.29 -0.42 -9.98
CA HIS A 205 -4.90 -0.87 -10.21
C HIS A 205 -4.50 -1.15 -11.68
N THR A 206 -5.39 -1.79 -12.44
CA THR A 206 -5.24 -2.00 -13.88
C THR A 206 -6.09 -0.99 -14.61
N VAL A 207 -5.44 0.03 -15.15
CA VAL A 207 -6.09 1.15 -15.85
C VAL A 207 -6.99 0.62 -16.96
N GLN A 208 -8.25 1.05 -16.92
CA GLN A 208 -9.25 0.85 -17.98
C GLN A 208 -9.43 2.15 -18.77
N LYS A 209 -9.94 2.07 -20.00
CA LYS A 209 -10.31 3.28 -20.76
C LYS A 209 -11.60 3.91 -20.24
N GLU A 210 -12.50 3.07 -19.77
CA GLU A 210 -13.76 3.46 -19.15
C GLU A 210 -14.09 2.48 -18.01
N ILE A 211 -14.87 2.95 -17.04
CA ILE A 211 -15.41 2.09 -15.99
C ILE A 211 -16.25 1.00 -16.66
N ASN A 212 -15.93 -0.25 -16.36
CA ASN A 212 -16.59 -1.40 -17.00
C ASN A 212 -16.73 -2.57 -16.03
N CYS A 213 -17.33 -3.67 -16.50
CA CYS A 213 -17.42 -4.90 -15.72
C CYS A 213 -16.97 -6.14 -16.50
N ALA A 214 -16.48 -7.14 -15.77
CA ALA A 214 -16.08 -8.44 -16.29
C ALA A 214 -16.64 -9.59 -15.44
N LEU A 215 -16.38 -10.83 -15.85
CA LEU A 215 -16.68 -12.04 -15.08
C LEU A 215 -18.17 -12.16 -14.70
N GLY A 216 -19.04 -11.86 -15.67
CA GLY A 216 -20.50 -11.91 -15.47
C GLY A 216 -21.05 -10.79 -14.59
N GLY A 217 -20.42 -9.61 -14.62
CA GLY A 217 -20.87 -8.42 -13.88
C GLY A 217 -20.42 -8.37 -12.42
N ARG A 218 -19.58 -9.31 -11.99
CA ARG A 218 -19.09 -9.41 -10.59
C ARG A 218 -17.79 -8.65 -10.34
N ALA A 219 -16.99 -8.39 -11.37
CA ALA A 219 -15.78 -7.56 -11.27
C ALA A 219 -16.05 -6.18 -11.86
N TRP A 220 -16.17 -5.17 -11.02
CA TRP A 220 -16.30 -3.77 -11.42
C TRP A 220 -14.91 -3.15 -11.48
N ARG A 221 -14.47 -2.76 -12.67
CA ARG A 221 -13.13 -2.23 -12.92
C ARG A 221 -13.24 -0.73 -13.09
N LEU A 222 -12.67 -0.01 -12.12
CA LEU A 222 -12.75 1.44 -11.98
C LEU A 222 -11.53 2.13 -12.60
#